data_AF-A0A2V6I810-F1
#
_entry.id   AF-A0A2V6I810-F1
#
_cell.length_a   1.000
_cell.length_b   1.000
_cell.length_c   1.000
_cell.angle_alpha   90.00
_cell.angle_beta   90.00
_cell.angle_gamma   90.00
#
_symmetry.space_group_name_H-M   'P 1'
#
loop_
_entity.id
_entity.type
_entity.pdbx_description
1 polymer ?
#
loop_
_entity_poly.entity_id
_entity_poly.type
_entity_poly.pdbx_seq_one_letter_code
_entity_poly.pdbx_strand_id
1 'polypeptide(L)'
;MPEKIRRVRRRRRSRSLPGIEALPSFRLHLPPVRVALYVAAAAAIALLIIVFGTYGSKLYLGWHESRLLKRAGAMLEENDFVTANRLAREVLARHGDSLPAFYILAEATEKQNSEETVSWRAQIARLQPDNIDSQLNLASAALRFGQIDLARKTLE
;
A
#
# COMPACT_ATOMS: atom_id res chain seq x y z
N MET A 1 53.79 -60.96 70.56
CA MET A 1 52.74 -59.92 70.57
C MET A 1 52.39 -59.61 69.12
N PRO A 2 51.21 -59.98 68.61
CA PRO A 2 50.85 -59.78 67.20
C PRO A 2 50.27 -58.38 66.95
N GLU A 3 50.88 -57.63 66.03
CA GLU A 3 50.44 -56.29 65.64
C GLU A 3 49.25 -56.34 64.67
N LYS A 4 48.17 -55.64 65.02
CA LYS A 4 46.95 -55.51 64.21
C LYS A 4 47.18 -54.58 63.01
N ILE A 5 47.07 -55.15 61.81
CA ILE A 5 47.11 -54.44 60.54
C ILE A 5 45.87 -53.52 60.41
N ARG A 6 46.08 -52.20 60.49
CA ARG A 6 45.04 -51.18 60.28
C ARG A 6 44.96 -50.81 58.80
N ARG A 7 43.93 -51.30 58.11
CA ARG A 7 43.68 -51.01 56.69
C ARG A 7 43.38 -49.51 56.48
N VAL A 8 44.22 -48.83 55.71
CA VAL A 8 44.05 -47.42 55.31
C VAL A 8 43.15 -47.35 54.07
N ARG A 9 41.95 -46.80 54.23
CA ARG A 9 40.97 -46.56 53.17
C ARG A 9 41.48 -45.43 52.26
N ARG A 10 41.95 -45.77 51.05
CA ARG A 10 42.30 -44.78 50.01
C ARG A 10 41.07 -43.98 49.62
N ARG A 11 40.98 -42.73 50.07
CA ARG A 11 39.97 -41.76 49.64
C ARG A 11 40.39 -41.21 48.28
N ARG A 12 39.67 -41.60 47.23
CA ARG A 12 39.86 -41.17 45.84
C ARG A 12 39.76 -39.64 45.78
N ARG A 13 40.86 -38.96 45.45
CA ARG A 13 40.86 -37.52 45.09
C ARG A 13 40.12 -37.39 43.76
N SER A 14 38.83 -37.10 43.77
CA SER A 14 38.17 -36.50 42.62
C SER A 14 38.60 -35.04 42.57
N ARG A 15 39.50 -34.72 41.64
CA ARG A 15 39.73 -33.33 41.24
C ARG A 15 38.41 -32.83 40.62
N SER A 16 37.66 -32.04 41.37
CA SER A 16 36.59 -31.21 40.83
C SER A 16 37.23 -30.18 39.89
N LEU A 17 36.84 -30.22 38.63
CA LEU A 17 37.17 -29.20 37.62
C LEU A 17 36.66 -27.84 38.14
N PRO A 18 37.53 -26.84 38.36
CA PRO A 18 37.08 -25.50 38.67
C PRO A 18 36.80 -24.79 37.34
N GLY A 19 35.54 -24.47 37.05
CA GLY A 19 35.28 -23.64 35.86
C GLY A 19 33.89 -23.69 35.23
N ILE A 20 32.81 -24.02 35.95
CA ILE A 20 31.44 -23.84 35.42
C ILE A 20 30.49 -23.24 36.46
N GLU A 21 30.99 -22.38 37.34
CA GLU A 21 30.14 -21.60 38.26
C GLU A 21 30.40 -20.11 38.10
N ALA A 22 30.06 -19.56 36.93
CA ALA A 22 29.81 -18.12 36.76
C ALA A 22 29.21 -17.84 35.37
N LEU A 23 28.10 -18.47 35.02
CA LEU A 23 27.15 -17.77 34.17
C LEU A 23 26.24 -17.02 35.16
N PRO A 24 26.38 -15.70 35.33
CA PRO A 24 25.41 -14.95 36.10
C PRO A 24 24.09 -15.12 35.36
N SER A 25 23.20 -15.91 35.95
CA SER A 25 21.80 -15.95 35.56
C SER A 25 21.34 -14.50 35.57
N PHE A 26 21.13 -13.93 34.39
CA PHE A 26 20.64 -12.58 34.19
C PHE A 26 19.16 -12.56 34.64
N ARG A 27 18.95 -12.71 35.95
CA ARG A 27 17.66 -12.47 36.58
C ARG A 27 17.50 -10.96 36.61
N LEU A 28 16.95 -10.44 35.51
CA LEU A 28 16.35 -9.11 35.49
C LEU A 28 15.21 -9.14 36.52
N HIS A 29 15.52 -8.91 37.80
CA HIS A 29 14.57 -8.60 38.85
C HIS A 29 14.02 -7.19 38.59
N LEU A 30 13.41 -7.00 37.43
CA LEU A 30 12.57 -5.85 37.17
C LEU A 30 11.29 -6.08 37.99
N PRO A 31 10.85 -5.11 38.79
CA PRO A 31 9.56 -5.23 39.47
C PRO A 31 8.48 -5.52 38.42
N PRO A 32 7.52 -6.42 38.69
CA PRO A 32 6.55 -6.91 37.71
C PRO A 32 5.79 -5.76 37.02
N VAL A 33 5.63 -4.64 37.74
CA VAL A 33 5.05 -3.38 37.24
C VAL A 33 5.82 -2.80 36.06
N ARG A 34 7.16 -2.80 36.08
CA ARG A 34 7.97 -2.25 34.97
C ARG A 34 7.90 -3.13 33.73
N VAL A 35 7.88 -4.46 33.91
CA VAL A 35 7.70 -5.40 32.79
C VAL A 35 6.33 -5.18 32.13
N ALA A 36 5.27 -5.04 32.93
CA ALA A 36 3.94 -4.73 32.41
C ALA A 36 3.90 -3.40 31.64
N LEU A 37 4.57 -2.36 32.13
CA LEU A 37 4.68 -1.07 31.42
C LEU A 37 5.43 -1.19 30.08
N TYR A 38 6.53 -1.94 30.03
CA TYR A 38 7.26 -2.14 28.77
C TYR A 38 6.45 -2.96 27.76
N VAL A 39 5.73 -3.98 28.22
CA VAL A 39 4.84 -4.78 27.36
C VAL A 39 3.68 -3.93 26.83
N ALA A 40 3.06 -3.10 27.68
CA ALA A 40 2.00 -2.19 27.27
C ALA A 40 2.50 -1.15 26.26
N ALA A 41 3.69 -0.58 26.48
CA ALA A 41 4.30 0.37 25.56
C ALA A 41 4.63 -0.29 24.20
N ALA A 42 5.19 -1.50 24.20
CA ALA A 42 5.48 -2.25 22.98
C ALA A 42 4.20 -2.60 22.21
N ALA A 43 3.15 -3.00 22.91
CA ALA A 43 1.85 -3.26 22.30
C ALA A 43 1.25 -1.99 21.68
N ALA A 44 1.32 -0.85 22.38
CA ALA A 44 0.85 0.44 21.85
C ALA A 44 1.63 0.87 20.61
N ILE A 45 2.96 0.71 20.59
CA ILE A 45 3.80 1.01 19.43
C ILE A 45 3.44 0.09 18.25
N ALA A 46 3.27 -1.21 18.48
CA ALA A 46 2.86 -2.14 17.43
C ALA A 46 1.49 -1.77 16.84
N LEU A 47 0.54 -1.36 17.69
CA LEU A 47 -0.79 -0.91 17.29
C LEU A 47 -0.69 0.39 16.46
N LEU A 48 0.15 1.34 16.87
CA LEU A 48 0.42 2.55 16.11
C LEU A 48 1.06 2.24 14.74
N ILE A 49 2.00 1.30 14.66
CA ILE A 49 2.62 0.90 13.38
C ILE A 49 1.59 0.27 12.45
N ILE A 50 0.68 -0.57 12.96
CA ILE A 50 -0.39 -1.19 12.15
C ILE A 50 -1.37 -0.12 11.66
N VAL A 51 -1.79 0.80 12.54
CA VAL A 51 -2.71 1.90 12.18
C VAL A 51 -2.04 2.85 11.16
N PHE A 52 -0.80 3.29 11.40
CA PHE A 52 -0.08 4.15 10.46
C PHE A 52 0.32 3.43 9.17
N GLY A 53 0.60 2.13 9.19
CA GLY A 53 0.90 1.36 7.98
C GLY A 53 -0.33 1.22 7.07
N THR A 54 -1.50 0.98 7.66
CA THR A 54 -2.77 0.83 6.93
C THR A 54 -3.35 2.17 6.47
N TYR A 55 -3.26 3.23 7.28
CA TYR A 55 -3.75 4.57 6.93
C TYR A 55 -2.74 5.40 6.14
N GLY A 56 -1.45 5.31 6.47
CA GLY A 56 -0.38 6.05 5.82
C GLY A 56 -0.11 5.59 4.39
N SER A 57 -0.31 4.31 4.08
CA SER A 57 -0.24 3.81 2.70
C SER A 57 -1.31 4.45 1.81
N LYS A 58 -2.56 4.52 2.28
CA LYS A 58 -3.66 5.16 1.53
C LYS A 58 -3.47 6.68 1.37
N LEU A 59 -2.95 7.36 2.38
CA LEU A 59 -2.67 8.80 2.33
C LEU A 59 -1.48 9.14 1.41
N TYR A 60 -0.41 8.34 1.45
CA TYR A 60 0.76 8.54 0.58
C TYR A 60 0.43 8.25 -0.88
N LEU A 61 -0.32 7.17 -1.15
CA LEU A 61 -0.83 6.83 -2.48
C LEU A 61 -1.72 7.98 -3.01
N GLY A 62 -2.70 8.44 -2.23
CA GLY A 62 -3.59 9.55 -2.63
C GLY A 62 -2.87 10.88 -2.88
N TRP A 63 -1.80 11.18 -2.12
CA TRP A 63 -1.02 12.41 -2.32
C TRP A 63 -0.17 12.39 -3.59
N HIS A 64 0.47 11.26 -3.88
CA HIS A 64 1.21 11.09 -5.14
C HIS A 64 0.26 11.02 -6.34
N GLU A 65 -0.87 10.33 -6.15
CA GLU A 65 -2.11 10.34 -6.94
C GLU A 65 -2.47 11.73 -7.47
N SER A 66 -2.77 12.58 -6.48
CA SER A 66 -3.21 13.95 -6.69
C SER A 66 -2.17 14.81 -7.41
N ARG A 67 -0.87 14.60 -7.17
CA ARG A 67 0.18 15.38 -7.85
C ARG A 67 0.28 15.02 -9.33
N LEU A 68 0.24 13.74 -9.67
CA LEU A 68 0.25 13.30 -11.07
C LEU A 68 -0.99 13.82 -11.82
N LEU A 69 -2.17 13.70 -11.21
CA LEU A 69 -3.41 14.23 -11.78
C LEU A 69 -3.36 15.76 -11.95
N LYS A 70 -2.83 16.50 -10.97
CA LYS A 70 -2.65 17.96 -11.10
C LYS A 70 -1.73 18.33 -12.26
N ARG A 71 -0.62 17.59 -12.43
CA ARG A 71 0.27 17.81 -13.57
C ARG A 71 -0.40 17.46 -14.89
N ALA A 72 -1.11 16.33 -14.95
CA ALA A 72 -1.84 15.93 -16.15
C ALA A 72 -2.90 16.97 -16.54
N GLY A 73 -3.63 17.52 -15.56
CA GLY A 73 -4.56 18.64 -15.78
C GLY A 73 -3.87 19.92 -16.26
N ALA A 74 -2.75 20.30 -15.66
CA ALA A 74 -1.97 21.45 -16.11
C ALA A 74 -1.49 21.31 -17.57
N MET A 75 -0.99 20.11 -17.94
CA MET A 75 -0.59 19.84 -19.33
C MET A 75 -1.78 19.92 -20.30
N LEU A 76 -2.98 19.54 -19.85
CA LEU A 76 -4.21 19.66 -20.63
C LEU A 76 -4.58 21.14 -20.85
N GLU A 77 -4.49 21.97 -19.80
CA GLU A 77 -4.69 23.43 -19.88
C GLU A 77 -3.67 24.10 -20.81
N GLU A 78 -2.42 23.60 -20.82
CA GLU A 78 -1.35 24.04 -21.72
C GLU A 78 -1.50 23.51 -23.17
N ASN A 79 -2.55 22.73 -23.46
CA ASN A 79 -2.78 22.02 -24.73
C ASN A 79 -1.72 20.96 -25.09
N ASP A 80 -0.89 20.55 -24.14
CA ASP A 80 -0.02 19.38 -24.28
C ASP A 80 -0.80 18.09 -23.99
N PHE A 81 -1.67 17.74 -24.94
CA PHE A 81 -2.55 16.58 -24.84
C PHE A 81 -1.78 15.25 -24.82
N VAL A 82 -0.58 15.21 -25.41
CA VAL A 82 0.26 13.99 -25.43
C VAL A 82 0.80 13.72 -24.03
N THR A 83 1.35 14.74 -23.37
CA THR A 83 1.85 14.60 -22.01
C THR A 83 0.71 14.38 -21.01
N ALA A 84 -0.42 15.08 -21.17
CA ALA A 84 -1.61 14.86 -20.35
C ALA A 84 -2.09 13.39 -20.42
N ASN A 85 -2.19 12.83 -21.64
CA ASN A 85 -2.59 11.45 -21.87
C ASN A 85 -1.61 10.46 -21.20
N ARG A 86 -0.30 10.66 -21.38
CA ARG A 86 0.72 9.80 -20.75
C ARG A 86 0.62 9.82 -19.22
N LEU A 87 0.55 11.01 -18.61
CA LEU A 87 0.47 11.15 -17.16
C LEU A 87 -0.81 10.56 -16.58
N ALA A 88 -1.95 10.72 -17.26
CA ALA A 88 -3.21 10.13 -16.82
C ALA A 88 -3.19 8.59 -16.94
N ARG A 89 -2.56 8.02 -17.98
CA ARG A 89 -2.34 6.56 -18.07
C ARG A 89 -1.44 6.02 -16.96
N GLU A 90 -0.42 6.78 -16.54
CA GLU A 90 0.41 6.41 -15.39
C GLU A 90 -0.39 6.34 -14.09
N VAL A 91 -1.41 7.19 -13.93
CA VAL A 91 -2.35 7.10 -12.81
C VAL A 91 -3.18 5.83 -12.90
N LEU A 92 -3.75 5.53 -14.08
CA LEU A 92 -4.55 4.30 -14.28
C LEU A 92 -3.74 3.01 -14.09
N ALA A 93 -2.46 3.01 -14.44
CA ALA A 93 -1.58 1.86 -14.21
C ALA A 93 -1.42 1.51 -12.72
N ARG A 94 -1.62 2.50 -11.83
CA ARG A 94 -1.59 2.31 -10.37
C ARG A 94 -3.00 2.11 -9.81
N HIS A 95 -3.98 2.81 -10.37
CA HIS A 95 -5.37 2.82 -9.93
C HIS A 95 -6.31 2.71 -11.13
N GLY A 96 -6.69 1.48 -11.46
CA GLY A 96 -7.40 1.14 -12.70
C GLY A 96 -8.77 1.80 -12.89
N ASP A 97 -9.39 2.30 -11.81
CA ASP A 97 -10.71 2.97 -11.84
C ASP A 97 -10.65 4.42 -11.34
N SER A 98 -9.63 5.19 -11.75
CA SER A 98 -9.52 6.61 -11.41
C SER A 98 -10.40 7.47 -12.32
N LEU A 99 -11.57 7.88 -11.82
CA LEU A 99 -12.50 8.76 -12.54
C LEU A 99 -11.84 10.06 -13.04
N PRO A 100 -11.05 10.80 -12.25
CA PRO A 100 -10.34 11.99 -12.75
C PRO A 100 -9.35 11.68 -13.88
N ALA A 101 -8.67 10.53 -13.83
CA ALA A 101 -7.76 10.13 -14.91
C ALA A 101 -8.53 9.86 -16.21
N PHE A 102 -9.69 9.20 -16.13
CA PHE A 102 -10.53 8.98 -17.30
C PHE A 102 -11.03 10.29 -17.92
N TYR A 103 -11.39 11.30 -17.12
CA TYR A 103 -11.77 12.62 -17.64
C TYR A 103 -10.63 13.27 -18.43
N ILE A 104 -9.41 13.28 -17.88
CA ILE A 104 -8.24 13.85 -18.56
C ILE A 104 -7.95 13.10 -19.87
N LEU A 105 -8.04 11.76 -19.86
CA LEU A 105 -7.85 10.95 -21.06
C LEU A 105 -8.90 11.23 -22.11
N ALA A 106 -10.17 11.27 -21.72
CA ALA A 106 -11.28 11.55 -22.63
C ALA A 106 -11.12 12.93 -23.27
N GLU A 107 -10.81 13.95 -22.49
CA GLU A 107 -10.64 15.31 -23.02
C GLU A 107 -9.38 15.44 -23.88
N ALA A 108 -8.24 14.91 -23.44
CA ALA A 108 -7.01 14.94 -24.24
C ALA A 108 -7.18 14.20 -25.58
N THR A 109 -7.83 13.04 -25.59
CA THR A 109 -8.07 12.26 -26.83
C THR A 109 -9.13 12.92 -27.72
N GLU A 110 -10.13 13.57 -27.14
CA GLU A 110 -11.17 14.30 -27.86
C GLU A 110 -10.57 15.50 -28.60
N LYS A 111 -9.70 16.27 -27.94
CA LYS A 111 -8.96 17.39 -28.55
C LYS A 111 -8.03 16.93 -29.67
N GLN A 112 -7.51 15.71 -29.57
CA GLN A 112 -6.70 15.06 -30.60
C GLN A 112 -7.55 14.38 -31.70
N ASN A 113 -8.88 14.43 -31.62
CA ASN A 113 -9.79 13.73 -32.54
C ASN A 113 -9.50 12.22 -32.65
N SER A 114 -9.13 11.58 -31.54
CA SER A 114 -8.83 10.16 -31.48
C SER A 114 -10.08 9.35 -31.10
N GLU A 115 -10.31 8.22 -31.79
CA GLU A 115 -11.42 7.31 -31.51
C GLU A 115 -11.36 6.72 -30.08
N GLU A 116 -10.16 6.68 -29.47
CA GLU A 116 -10.00 6.28 -28.07
C GLU A 116 -10.90 7.08 -27.11
N THR A 117 -11.30 8.31 -27.48
CA THR A 117 -12.27 9.13 -26.74
C THR A 117 -13.51 8.33 -26.36
N VAL A 118 -14.04 7.51 -27.27
CA VAL A 118 -15.24 6.70 -27.03
C VAL A 118 -15.00 5.73 -25.88
N SER A 119 -13.85 5.06 -25.89
CA SER A 119 -13.48 4.10 -24.84
C SER A 119 -13.36 4.77 -23.47
N TRP A 120 -12.77 5.96 -23.40
CA TRP A 120 -12.61 6.70 -22.14
C TRP A 120 -13.93 7.27 -21.63
N ARG A 121 -14.75 7.84 -22.51
CA ARG A 121 -16.11 8.27 -22.17
C ARG A 121 -16.97 7.11 -21.68
N ALA A 122 -16.79 5.90 -22.23
CA ALA A 122 -17.49 4.71 -21.76
C ALA A 122 -17.09 4.30 -20.33
N GLN A 123 -15.81 4.45 -19.95
CA GLN A 123 -15.39 4.23 -18.57
C GLN A 123 -16.04 5.24 -17.62
N ILE A 124 -16.11 6.51 -18.00
CA ILE A 124 -16.75 7.57 -17.20
C ILE A 124 -18.24 7.26 -17.00
N ALA A 125 -18.97 6.95 -18.08
CA ALA A 125 -20.38 6.59 -18.03
C ALA A 125 -20.64 5.32 -17.19
N ARG A 126 -19.74 4.33 -17.23
CA ARG A 126 -19.80 3.15 -16.36
C ARG A 126 -19.66 3.50 -14.89
N LEU A 127 -18.74 4.39 -14.54
CA LEU A 127 -18.50 4.81 -13.16
C LEU A 127 -19.57 5.79 -12.64
N GLN A 128 -20.31 6.42 -13.54
CA GLN A 128 -21.38 7.37 -13.22
C GLN A 128 -22.65 7.08 -14.04
N PRO A 129 -23.32 5.94 -13.80
CA PRO A 129 -24.46 5.52 -14.63
C PRO A 129 -25.62 6.52 -14.58
N ASP A 130 -25.85 7.15 -13.43
CA ASP A 130 -26.96 8.10 -13.22
C ASP A 130 -26.63 9.54 -13.69
N ASN A 131 -25.41 9.79 -14.16
CA ASN A 131 -25.02 11.11 -14.65
C ASN A 131 -25.36 11.24 -16.13
N ILE A 132 -26.43 11.99 -16.41
CA ILE A 132 -26.92 12.25 -17.77
C ILE A 132 -25.83 12.88 -18.65
N ASP A 133 -25.01 13.79 -18.12
CA ASP A 133 -23.93 14.41 -18.90
C ASP A 133 -22.87 13.39 -19.32
N SER A 134 -22.58 12.40 -18.47
CA SER A 134 -21.63 11.33 -18.80
C SER A 134 -22.19 10.43 -19.92
N GLN A 135 -23.49 10.12 -19.90
CA GLN A 135 -24.15 9.38 -20.98
C GLN A 135 -24.18 10.17 -22.28
N LEU A 136 -24.54 11.46 -22.23
CA LEU A 136 -24.57 12.33 -23.40
C LEU A 136 -23.17 12.51 -24.02
N ASN A 137 -22.13 12.66 -23.21
CA ASN A 137 -20.76 12.77 -23.70
C ASN A 137 -20.28 11.47 -24.38
N LEU A 138 -20.67 10.30 -23.86
CA LEU A 138 -20.41 9.02 -24.53
C LEU A 138 -21.16 8.92 -25.85
N ALA A 139 -22.46 9.22 -25.87
CA ALA A 139 -23.26 9.18 -27.08
C ALA A 139 -22.72 10.16 -28.14
N SER A 140 -22.35 11.37 -27.74
CA SER A 140 -21.73 12.39 -28.61
C SER A 140 -20.42 11.89 -29.21
N ALA A 141 -19.51 11.34 -28.39
CA ALA A 141 -18.27 10.75 -28.87
C ALA A 141 -18.54 9.59 -29.84
N ALA A 142 -19.45 8.68 -29.48
CA ALA A 142 -19.83 7.55 -30.33
C ALA A 142 -20.39 8.02 -31.69
N LEU A 143 -21.25 9.04 -31.72
CA LEU A 143 -21.76 9.63 -32.97
C LEU A 143 -20.63 10.26 -33.81
N ARG A 144 -19.73 11.02 -33.17
CA ARG A 144 -18.60 11.67 -33.86
C ARG A 144 -17.72 10.67 -34.61
N PHE A 145 -17.51 9.48 -34.02
CA PHE A 145 -16.72 8.41 -34.62
C PHE A 145 -17.56 7.34 -35.35
N GLY A 146 -18.85 7.60 -35.59
CA GLY A 146 -19.71 6.73 -36.41
C GLY A 146 -20.20 5.46 -35.73
N GLN A 147 -20.04 5.33 -34.42
CA GLN A 147 -20.53 4.20 -33.62
C GLN A 147 -22.01 4.39 -33.24
N ILE A 148 -22.89 4.40 -34.25
CA ILE A 148 -24.31 4.76 -34.10
C ILE A 148 -25.06 3.83 -33.15
N ASP A 149 -24.79 2.52 -33.20
CA ASP A 149 -25.45 1.54 -32.34
C ASP A 149 -25.10 1.76 -30.87
N LEU A 150 -23.84 2.10 -30.59
CA LEU A 150 -23.39 2.45 -29.24
C LEU A 150 -24.07 3.74 -28.75
N ALA A 151 -24.11 4.77 -29.60
CA ALA A 151 -24.77 6.03 -29.25
C ALA A 151 -26.25 5.83 -28.92
N ARG A 152 -26.98 5.06 -29.74
CA ARG A 152 -28.38 4.72 -29.49
C ARG A 152 -28.55 4.02 -28.15
N LYS A 153 -27.82 2.92 -27.93
CA LYS A 153 -27.91 2.11 -26.71
C LYS A 153 -27.60 2.90 -25.45
N THR A 154 -26.73 3.91 -25.54
CA THR A 154 -26.36 4.77 -24.40
C THR A 154 -27.51 5.70 -23.98
N LEU A 155 -28.46 5.98 -24.88
CA LEU A 155 -29.56 6.93 -24.66
C LEU A 155 -30.92 6.25 -24.44
N GLU A 156 -30.97 4.91 -24.41
CA GLU A 156 -32.16 4.10 -24.08
C GLU A 156 -32.27 3.88 -22.57
#